data_AF-A0A952KGE8-F1
#
_entry.id   AF-A0A952KGE8-F1
#
_cell.length_a   1.000
_cell.length_b   1.000
_cell.length_c   1.000
_cell.angle_alpha   90.00
_cell.angle_beta   90.00
_cell.angle_gamma   90.00
#
_symmetry.space_group_name_H-M   'P 1'
#
loop_
_entity.id
_entity.type
_entity.pdbx_description
1 polymer ?
#
loop_
_entity_poly.entity_id
_entity_poly.type
_entity_poly.pdbx_seq_one_letter_code
_entity_poly.pdbx_strand_id
1 'polypeptide(L)' 'ALVALGCIDLVMECNLQPYDYMALVPVIEGAGGVVTDWQGQPLGLESSGEVLAAATPALHRAALDVIGRG' A
#
# COMPACT_ATOMS: atom_id res chain seq x y z
N ALA A 1 9.26 2.33 3.73
CA ALA A 1 10.41 1.58 4.32
C ALA A 1 10.04 0.79 5.58
N LEU A 2 9.35 1.39 6.57
CA LEU A 2 9.07 0.73 7.85
C LEU A 2 8.22 -0.56 7.75
N VAL A 3 7.31 -0.64 6.78
CA VAL A 3 6.55 -1.87 6.47
C VAL A 3 7.48 -2.99 5.98
N ALA A 4 8.36 -2.68 5.03
CA ALA A 4 9.34 -3.64 4.51
C ALA A 4 10.35 -4.12 5.57
N LEU A 5 10.60 -3.29 6.59
CA LEU A 5 11.46 -3.63 7.73
C LEU A 5 10.73 -4.40 8.85
N GLY A 6 9.41 -4.61 8.74
CA GLY A 6 8.60 -5.25 9.78
C GLY A 6 8.41 -4.40 11.05
N CYS A 7 8.64 -3.09 10.97
CA CYS A 7 8.44 -2.16 12.10
C CYS A 7 7.02 -1.62 12.18
N ILE A 8 6.27 -1.65 11.08
CA ILE A 8 4.88 -1.21 10.96
C ILE A 8 4.13 -2.22 10.10
N ASP A 9 2.91 -2.60 10.49
CA ASP A 9 2.15 -3.62 9.76
C ASP A 9 1.27 -3.05 8.64
N LEU A 10 0.82 -1.79 8.77
CA LEU A 10 -0.08 -1.13 7.83
C LEU A 10 0.23 0.36 7.71
N VAL A 11 0.30 0.87 6.49
CA VAL A 11 0.36 2.30 6.16
C VAL A 11 -0.73 2.60 5.15
N MET A 12 -1.47 3.68 5.40
CA MET A 12 -2.51 4.18 4.51
C MET A 12 -2.33 5.69 4.41
N GLU A 13 -2.00 6.17 3.22
CA GLU A 13 -1.72 7.59 2.95
C GLU A 13 -2.46 8.04 1.68
N CYS A 14 -2.70 9.35 1.59
CA CYS A 14 -3.34 9.98 0.45
C CYS A 14 -2.53 11.22 0.00
N ASN A 15 -2.85 11.72 -1.20
CA ASN A 15 -2.19 12.87 -1.83
C ASN A 15 -0.69 12.67 -2.14
N LEU A 16 -0.24 11.41 -2.26
CA LEU A 16 1.12 11.11 -2.70
C LEU A 16 1.23 11.26 -4.21
N GLN A 17 2.37 11.76 -4.67
CA GLN A 17 2.66 11.80 -6.09
C GLN A 17 3.32 10.48 -6.51
N PRO A 18 3.24 10.06 -7.79
CA PRO A 18 3.81 8.79 -8.23
C PRO A 18 5.28 8.60 -7.84
N TYR A 19 6.07 9.67 -7.88
CA TYR A 19 7.47 9.65 -7.50
C TYR A 19 7.72 9.39 -6.00
N ASP A 20 6.72 9.60 -5.13
CA ASP A 20 6.83 9.36 -3.68
C ASP A 20 6.71 7.88 -3.32
N TYR A 21 5.92 7.10 -4.07
CA TYR A 21 5.66 5.69 -3.76
C TYR A 21 6.22 4.68 -4.76
N MET A 22 6.45 5.04 -6.03
CA MET A 22 6.86 4.05 -7.04
C MET A 22 8.17 3.35 -6.70
N ALA A 23 9.13 4.06 -6.09
CA ALA A 23 10.39 3.46 -5.65
C ALA A 23 10.21 2.46 -4.48
N LEU A 24 9.13 2.59 -3.71
CA LEU A 24 8.85 1.77 -2.54
C LEU A 24 8.07 0.49 -2.89
N VAL A 25 7.29 0.49 -3.97
CA VAL A 25 6.49 -0.67 -4.42
C VAL A 25 7.35 -1.95 -4.52
N PRO A 26 8.42 -2.02 -5.33
CA PRO A 26 9.22 -3.25 -5.45
C PRO A 26 9.95 -3.63 -4.16
N VAL A 27 10.23 -2.66 -3.29
CA VAL A 27 10.88 -2.91 -1.98
C VAL A 27 9.92 -3.59 -1.01
N ILE A 28 8.67 -3.11 -0.95
CA ILE A 28 7.64 -3.69 -0.08
C ILE A 28 7.22 -5.06 -0.58
N GLU A 29 7.01 -5.21 -1.89
CA GLU A 29 6.68 -6.50 -2.51
C GLU A 29 7.82 -7.51 -2.37
N GLY A 30 9.07 -7.08 -2.56
CA GLY A 30 10.25 -7.92 -2.35
C GLY A 30 10.44 -8.40 -0.91
N ALA A 31 9.88 -7.67 0.06
CA ALA A 31 9.83 -8.07 1.47
C ALA A 31 8.62 -8.98 1.81
N GLY A 32 7.76 -9.30 0.84
CA GLY A 32 6.56 -10.11 1.01
C GLY A 32 5.30 -9.33 1.42
N GLY A 33 5.38 -8.00 1.43
CA GLY A 33 4.23 -7.11 1.64
C GLY A 33 3.41 -6.92 0.37
N VAL A 34 2.32 -6.16 0.49
CA VAL A 34 1.41 -5.81 -0.61
C VAL A 34 1.19 -4.31 -0.62
N VAL A 35 1.17 -3.71 -1.81
CA VAL A 35 0.88 -2.28 -2.00
C VAL A 35 -0.15 -2.11 -3.12
N THR A 36 -1.22 -1.37 -2.85
CA THR A 36 -2.26 -1.00 -3.84
C THR A 36 -2.77 0.41 -3.56
N ASP A 37 -3.69 0.91 -4.39
CA ASP A 37 -4.59 1.98 -3.97
C ASP A 37 -5.64 1.48 -2.95
N TRP A 38 -6.53 2.37 -2.53
CA TRP A 38 -7.59 2.03 -1.58
C TRP A 38 -8.74 1.22 -2.19
N GLN A 39 -8.77 1.07 -3.51
CA GLN A 39 -9.68 0.19 -4.25
C GLN A 39 -9.05 -1.18 -4.55
N GLY A 40 -7.84 -1.43 -4.05
CA GLY A 40 -7.10 -2.67 -4.26
C GLY A 40 -6.49 -2.80 -5.66
N GLN A 41 -6.43 -1.73 -6.45
CA GLN A 41 -5.81 -1.74 -7.77
C GLN A 41 -4.29 -1.50 -7.68
N PRO A 42 -3.51 -2.04 -8.63
CA PRO A 42 -2.08 -1.76 -8.70
C PRO A 42 -1.81 -0.26 -8.83
N LEU A 43 -0.76 0.21 -8.15
CA LEU A 43 -0.31 1.59 -8.28
C LEU A 43 0.46 1.79 -9.60
N GLY A 44 0.24 2.93 -10.24
CA GLY A 44 0.94 3.35 -11.45
C GLY A 44 0.99 4.88 -11.56
N LEU A 45 1.55 5.39 -12.66
CA LEU A 45 1.71 6.84 -12.87
C LEU A 45 0.39 7.63 -12.85
N GLU A 46 -0.71 6.96 -13.19
CA GLU A 46 -2.06 7.55 -13.25
C GLU A 46 -2.86 7.35 -11.95
N SER A 47 -2.29 6.74 -10.91
CA SER A 47 -2.99 6.53 -9.65
C SER A 47 -3.22 7.86 -8.92
N SER A 48 -4.35 7.97 -8.22
CA SER A 48 -4.82 9.18 -7.52
C SER A 48 -3.96 9.62 -6.33
N GLY A 49 -2.93 8.86 -5.97
CA GLY A 49 -2.08 9.12 -4.81
C GLY A 49 -2.60 8.54 -3.50
N GLU A 50 -3.67 7.76 -3.55
CA GLU A 50 -4.12 6.88 -2.48
C GLU A 50 -3.24 5.64 -2.45
N VAL A 51 -2.56 5.38 -1.33
CA VAL A 51 -1.65 4.26 -1.18
C VAL A 51 -2.01 3.49 0.08
N LEU A 52 -2.09 2.17 -0.06
CA LEU A 52 -2.28 1.21 1.02
C LEU A 52 -1.14 0.19 0.94
N ALA A 53 -0.25 0.20 1.93
CA ALA A 53 0.84 -0.76 2.07
C ALA A 53 0.63 -1.61 3.32
N ALA A 54 0.68 -2.93 3.19
CA ALA A 54 0.52 -3.86 4.30
C ALA A 54 1.64 -4.91 4.33
N ALA A 55 2.01 -5.36 5.52
CA ALA A 55 3.03 -6.37 5.72
C ALA A 55 2.61 -7.77 5.23
N THR A 56 1.30 -8.05 5.11
CA THR A 56 0.78 -9.32 4.61
C THR A 56 -0.46 -9.14 3.72
N PRO A 57 -0.73 -10.07 2.78
CA PRO A 57 -1.95 -10.05 1.98
C PRO A 57 -3.25 -10.16 2.81
N ALA A 58 -3.20 -10.88 3.94
CA ALA A 58 -4.38 -11.05 4.80
C ALA A 58 -4.77 -9.72 5.46
N LEU A 59 -3.78 -8.98 5.97
CA LEU A 59 -3.99 -7.65 6.55
C LEU A 59 -4.43 -6.63 5.51
N HIS A 60 -3.82 -6.66 4.32
CA HIS A 60 -4.23 -5.83 3.18
C HIS A 60 -5.72 -5.99 2.86
N ARG A 61 -6.19 -7.24 2.72
CA ARG A 61 -7.61 -7.52 2.47
C ARG A 61 -8.51 -7.07 3.61
N ALA A 62 -8.10 -7.29 4.86
CA ALA A 62 -8.86 -6.82 6.02
C ALA A 62 -8.99 -5.29 6.04
N ALA A 63 -7.95 -4.56 5.62
CA ALA A 63 -7.99 -3.10 5.51
C ALA A 63 -8.95 -2.65 4.40
N LEU A 64 -8.90 -3.27 3.21
CA LEU A 64 -9.86 -2.98 2.13
C LEU A 64 -11.31 -3.23 2.54
N ASP A 65 -11.57 -4.30 3.29
CA ASP A 65 -12.92 -4.61 3.82
C ASP A 65 -13.43 -3.53 4.78
N VAL A 66 -12.54 -2.85 5.51
CA VAL A 66 -12.90 -1.72 6.39
C VAL A 66 -13.15 -0.46 5.58
N ILE A 67 -12.30 -0.16 4.59
CA ILE A 67 -12.43 1.02 3.72
C ILE A 67 -13.73 0.95 2.91
N GLY A 68 -14.05 -0.19 2.30
CA GLY A 68 -15.26 -0.38 1.49
C GLY A 68 -16.57 -0.43 2.28
N ARG A 69 -16.52 -0.35 3.62
CA ARG A 69 -17.69 -0.23 4.49
C ARG A 69 -18.04 1.23 4.85
N GLY A 70 -17.25 2.19 4.34
CA GLY A 70 -17.47 3.63 4.50
C GLY A 70 -18.51 4.21 3.57
#